data_AF-A0AAE9XRL5-F1
#
_entry.id   AF-A0AAE9XRL5-F1
#
_cell.length_a   1.000
_cell.length_b   1.000
_cell.length_c   1.000
_cell.angle_alpha   90.00
_cell.angle_beta   90.00
_cell.angle_gamma   90.00
#
_symmetry.space_group_name_H-M   'P 1'
#
loop_
_entity.id
_entity.type
_entity.pdbx_description
1 polymer ?
#
loop_
_entity_poly.entity_id
_entity_poly.type
_entity_poly.pdbx_seq_one_letter_code
_entity_poly.pdbx_strand_id
1 'polypeptide(L)'
;MRGEASKFFASIRQSHGIHVQPCFLKRSYGKKWKAQAESLIDSAEVVIIYDAEACAESENTRWELEKALELGKPVVELSRDDIGSRKLGALKSAYDFQSEFDQCFVVDNENKQQLMELYRIMVESSETLIGRRQITNGFFITVIGALISGSGFVIKEGILNEGSTIFLIFPFFIGILMCKSWRSLIENYGKLNAGKFKVIHKIERQFDAQIYAAEWISLGKGFRKEKYQSFTNTEENVPNYFLYLLYLMLIFVAFSADWLLMVKTLLGLFF
;
A
#
# COMPACT_ATOMS: atom_id res chain seq x y z
N MET A 1 -5.09 27.40 -9.08
CA MET A 1 -3.82 26.63 -9.01
C MET A 1 -3.90 25.39 -8.12
N ARG A 2 -3.69 25.41 -6.78
CA ARG A 2 -3.60 24.14 -5.98
C ARG A 2 -4.83 23.22 -6.06
N GLY A 3 -6.04 23.80 -6.04
CA GLY A 3 -7.28 23.03 -6.16
C GLY A 3 -7.47 22.40 -7.55
N GLU A 4 -7.07 23.11 -8.61
CA GLU A 4 -7.09 22.59 -9.99
C GLU A 4 -6.03 21.50 -10.18
N ALA A 5 -4.83 21.69 -9.63
CA ALA A 5 -3.77 20.69 -9.64
C ALA A 5 -4.20 19.40 -8.92
N SER A 6 -4.84 19.52 -7.76
CA SER A 6 -5.34 18.36 -7.01
C SER A 6 -6.42 17.60 -7.81
N LYS A 7 -7.35 18.32 -8.46
CA LYS A 7 -8.37 17.71 -9.33
C LYS A 7 -7.74 17.04 -10.56
N PHE A 8 -6.73 17.67 -11.15
CA PHE A 8 -5.98 17.12 -12.27
C PHE A 8 -5.30 15.80 -11.90
N PHE A 9 -4.51 15.74 -10.83
CA PHE A 9 -3.87 14.51 -10.39
C PHE A 9 -4.86 13.41 -10.00
N ALA A 10 -5.99 13.77 -9.38
CA ALA A 10 -7.08 12.82 -9.13
C ALA A 10 -7.67 12.24 -10.44
N SER A 11 -7.81 13.07 -11.48
CA SER A 11 -8.30 12.63 -12.79
C SER A 11 -7.29 11.77 -13.56
N ILE A 12 -5.99 12.03 -13.41
CA ILE A 12 -4.92 11.21 -13.98
C ILE A 12 -4.95 9.82 -13.37
N ARG A 13 -5.08 9.73 -12.03
CA ARG A 13 -5.19 8.44 -11.33
C ARG A 13 -6.31 7.57 -11.90
N GLN A 14 -7.46 8.16 -12.21
CA GLN A 14 -8.60 7.43 -12.76
C GLN A 14 -8.41 7.02 -14.23
N SER A 15 -7.76 7.85 -15.04
CA SER A 15 -7.67 7.65 -16.49
C SER A 15 -6.43 6.86 -16.94
N HIS A 16 -5.32 7.00 -16.22
CA HIS A 16 -4.01 6.45 -16.61
C HIS A 16 -3.37 5.56 -15.54
N GLY A 17 -4.02 5.39 -14.37
CA GLY A 17 -3.51 4.54 -13.29
C GLY A 17 -2.25 5.07 -12.60
N ILE A 18 -1.83 6.31 -12.90
CA ILE A 18 -0.67 6.95 -12.26
C ILE A 18 -1.10 7.48 -10.90
N HIS A 19 -0.51 6.93 -9.83
CA HIS A 19 -0.75 7.39 -8.47
C HIS A 19 0.24 8.49 -8.10
N VAL A 20 -0.17 9.75 -8.28
CA VAL A 20 0.57 10.92 -7.79
C VAL A 20 -0.05 11.37 -6.47
N GLN A 21 0.75 11.44 -5.41
CA GLN A 21 0.36 12.10 -4.16
C GLN A 21 1.02 13.49 -4.11
N PRO A 22 0.33 14.55 -4.56
CA PRO A 22 0.94 15.87 -4.67
C PRO A 22 1.25 16.43 -3.27
N CYS A 23 2.51 16.78 -3.03
CA CYS A 23 2.89 17.61 -1.90
C CYS A 23 3.09 19.04 -2.39
N PHE A 24 2.25 19.96 -1.92
CA PHE A 24 2.33 21.35 -2.36
C PHE A 24 3.28 22.13 -1.45
N LEU A 25 4.32 22.74 -2.04
CA LEU A 25 5.16 23.70 -1.34
C LEU A 25 4.30 24.83 -0.77
N LYS A 26 4.45 25.11 0.53
CA LYS A 26 3.67 26.12 1.25
C LYS A 26 4.05 27.52 0.76
N ARG A 27 3.15 28.50 0.97
CA ARG A 27 3.46 29.88 0.57
C ARG A 27 4.73 30.35 1.28
N SER A 28 5.67 30.88 0.52
CA SER A 28 7.04 31.20 0.94
C SER A 28 7.09 32.46 1.81
N TYR A 29 6.63 32.36 3.07
CA TYR A 29 6.71 33.43 4.05
C TYR A 29 7.52 33.00 5.28
N GLY A 30 8.40 33.88 5.76
CA GLY A 30 9.18 33.70 6.99
C GLY A 30 10.55 33.02 6.82
N LYS A 31 11.44 33.14 7.81
CA LYS A 31 12.86 32.72 7.68
C LYS A 31 13.09 31.21 7.45
N LYS A 32 12.08 30.36 7.65
CA LYS A 32 12.20 28.88 7.59
C LYS A 32 11.62 28.25 6.32
N TRP A 33 11.09 29.03 5.38
CA TRP A 33 10.43 28.45 4.20
C TRP A 33 11.40 27.65 3.31
N LYS A 34 12.65 28.12 3.15
CA LYS A 34 13.67 27.42 2.35
C LYS A 34 14.00 26.03 2.89
N ALA A 35 14.23 25.92 4.20
CA ALA A 35 14.51 24.63 4.84
C ALA A 35 13.30 23.65 4.73
N GLN A 36 12.08 24.16 4.79
CA GLN A 36 10.88 23.35 4.59
C GLN A 36 10.73 22.90 3.13
N ALA A 37 10.99 23.79 2.18
CA ALA A 37 10.94 23.47 0.76
C ALA A 37 12.00 22.45 0.37
N GLU A 38 13.24 22.63 0.84
CA GLU A 38 14.34 21.69 0.63
C GLU A 38 14.03 20.29 1.17
N SER A 39 13.53 20.17 2.40
CA SER A 39 13.12 18.88 2.96
C SER A 39 12.01 18.22 2.15
N LEU A 40 11.06 19.00 1.61
CA LEU A 40 9.99 18.46 0.77
C LEU A 40 10.50 18.02 -0.61
N ILE A 41 11.38 18.80 -1.24
CA ILE A 41 12.03 18.47 -2.52
C ILE A 41 12.88 17.21 -2.37
N ASP A 42 13.66 17.10 -1.30
CA ASP A 42 14.49 15.93 -1.01
C ASP A 42 13.65 14.66 -0.81
N SER A 43 12.51 14.77 -0.12
CA SER A 43 11.59 13.65 0.07
C SER A 43 10.77 13.28 -1.17
N ALA A 44 10.78 14.11 -2.22
CA ALA A 44 9.98 13.90 -3.42
C ALA A 44 10.72 13.03 -4.45
N GLU A 45 9.93 12.23 -5.19
CA GLU A 45 10.43 11.42 -6.31
C GLU A 45 10.59 12.27 -7.59
N VAL A 46 9.70 13.24 -7.79
CA VAL A 46 9.66 14.12 -8.96
C VAL A 46 9.14 15.50 -8.56
N VAL A 47 9.72 16.55 -9.14
CA VAL A 47 9.24 17.93 -8.99
C VAL A 47 8.40 18.29 -10.21
N ILE A 48 7.16 18.73 -9.99
CA ILE A 48 6.22 19.03 -11.07
C ILE A 48 5.92 20.53 -11.09
N ILE A 49 6.19 21.18 -12.21
CA ILE A 49 5.76 22.56 -12.47
C ILE A 49 4.39 22.52 -13.13
N TYR A 50 3.36 22.91 -12.39
CA TYR A 50 1.97 22.86 -12.86
C TYR A 50 1.62 23.97 -13.86
N ASP A 51 2.40 25.05 -13.91
CA ASP A 51 2.20 26.17 -14.83
C ASP A 51 3.53 26.89 -15.03
N ALA A 52 4.28 26.49 -16.07
CA ALA A 52 5.63 27.01 -16.32
C ALA A 52 5.66 28.54 -16.48
N GLU A 53 4.65 29.11 -17.14
CA GLU A 53 4.55 30.56 -17.38
C GLU A 53 4.35 31.32 -16.06
N ALA A 54 3.38 30.91 -15.23
CA ALA A 54 3.15 31.55 -13.94
C ALA A 54 4.30 31.33 -12.95
N CYS A 55 5.04 30.23 -13.08
CA CYS A 55 6.17 29.90 -12.23
C CYS A 55 7.47 30.65 -12.61
N ALA A 56 7.65 31.01 -13.88
CA ALA A 56 8.84 31.73 -14.37
C ALA A 56 9.00 33.15 -13.77
N GLU A 57 7.90 33.77 -13.33
CA GLU A 57 7.88 35.11 -12.73
C GLU A 57 8.27 35.13 -11.24
N SER A 58 8.31 33.98 -10.58
CA SER A 58 8.53 33.87 -9.13
C SER A 58 10.00 33.56 -8.78
N GLU A 59 10.67 34.47 -8.06
CA GLU A 59 12.02 34.24 -7.53
C GLU A 59 12.09 33.01 -6.62
N ASN A 60 11.04 32.76 -5.84
CA ASN A 60 10.97 31.58 -4.97
C ASN A 60 10.98 30.29 -5.78
N THR A 61 10.29 30.28 -6.91
CA THR A 61 10.20 29.09 -7.77
C THR A 61 11.52 28.83 -8.49
N ARG A 62 12.25 29.87 -8.91
CA ARG A 62 13.61 29.70 -9.44
C ARG A 62 14.53 29.04 -8.41
N TRP A 63 14.49 29.50 -7.16
CA TRP A 63 15.28 28.90 -6.09
C TRP A 63 14.88 27.44 -5.82
N GLU A 64 13.57 27.12 -5.84
CA GLU A 64 13.06 25.75 -5.68
C GLU A 64 13.52 24.82 -6.82
N LEU A 65 13.59 25.32 -8.05
CA LEU A 65 14.05 24.57 -9.22
C LEU A 65 15.56 24.35 -9.21
N GLU A 66 16.35 25.37 -8.90
CA GLU A 66 17.79 25.22 -8.71
C GLU A 66 18.09 24.17 -7.64
N LYS A 67 17.36 24.22 -6.51
CA LYS A 67 17.51 23.24 -5.43
C LYS A 67 17.13 21.82 -5.86
N ALA A 68 16.07 21.67 -6.66
CA ALA A 68 15.67 20.38 -7.22
C ALA A 68 16.76 19.78 -8.13
N LEU A 69 17.37 20.63 -8.98
CA LEU A 69 18.49 20.23 -9.84
C LEU A 69 19.74 19.85 -9.03
N GLU A 70 20.09 20.62 -8.00
CA GLU A 70 21.20 20.30 -7.08
C GLU A 70 21.00 18.94 -6.37
N LEU A 71 19.76 18.61 -6.01
CA LEU A 71 19.40 17.33 -5.39
C LEU A 71 19.18 16.19 -6.40
N GLY A 72 19.43 16.43 -7.70
CA GLY A 72 19.28 15.43 -8.75
C GLY A 72 17.84 14.96 -8.98
N LYS A 73 16.84 15.78 -8.60
CA LYS A 73 15.43 15.42 -8.74
C LYS A 73 14.97 15.65 -10.19
N PRO A 74 14.26 14.69 -10.80
CA PRO A 74 13.67 14.91 -12.12
C PRO A 74 12.63 16.02 -12.04
N VAL A 75 12.71 16.98 -12.94
CA VAL A 75 11.78 18.11 -13.06
C VAL A 75 10.89 17.89 -14.28
N VAL A 76 9.58 17.93 -14.08
CA VAL A 76 8.58 17.76 -15.14
C VAL A 76 7.75 19.04 -15.23
N GLU A 77 7.83 19.69 -16.39
CA GLU A 77 7.02 20.86 -16.69
C GLU A 77 5.70 20.45 -17.35
N LEU A 78 4.59 21.01 -16.86
CA LEU A 78 3.27 20.83 -17.43
C LEU A 78 2.76 22.21 -17.89
N SER A 79 2.50 22.34 -19.19
CA SER A 79 1.80 23.53 -19.70
C SER A 79 0.30 23.45 -19.41
N ARG A 80 -0.38 24.60 -19.46
CA ARG A 80 -1.86 24.65 -19.36
C ARG A 80 -2.53 23.81 -20.44
N ASP A 81 -1.93 23.75 -21.63
CA ASP A 81 -2.37 22.93 -22.74
C ASP A 81 -2.14 21.43 -22.48
N ASP A 82 -1.06 21.03 -21.81
CA ASP A 82 -0.83 19.64 -21.40
C ASP A 82 -1.82 19.19 -20.32
N ILE A 83 -2.23 20.10 -19.44
CA ILE A 83 -3.26 19.85 -18.42
C ILE A 83 -4.65 19.69 -19.09
N GLY A 84 -4.97 20.56 -20.05
CA GLY A 84 -6.22 20.51 -20.80
C GLY A 84 -6.31 19.31 -21.75
N SER A 85 -5.22 19.00 -22.46
CA SER A 85 -5.11 17.87 -23.40
C SER A 85 -4.70 16.54 -22.75
N ARG A 86 -4.38 16.55 -21.45
CA ARG A 86 -3.91 15.38 -20.67
C ARG A 86 -2.66 14.71 -21.25
N LYS A 87 -1.77 15.48 -21.88
CA LYS A 87 -0.49 14.98 -22.39
C LYS A 87 0.45 14.68 -21.22
N LEU A 88 0.54 13.40 -20.88
CA LEU A 88 1.32 12.88 -19.76
C LEU A 88 2.71 12.40 -20.17
N GLY A 89 3.23 12.74 -21.36
CA GLY A 89 4.46 12.13 -21.91
C GLY A 89 5.64 12.16 -20.93
N ALA A 90 5.97 13.35 -20.41
CA ALA A 90 7.06 13.52 -19.46
C ALA A 90 6.76 12.90 -18.08
N LEU A 91 5.55 13.07 -17.55
CA LEU A 91 5.16 12.50 -16.25
C LEU A 91 5.09 10.97 -16.29
N LYS A 92 4.60 10.40 -17.40
CA LYS A 92 4.55 8.96 -17.62
C LYS A 92 5.95 8.41 -17.80
N SER A 93 6.84 9.08 -18.52
CA SER A 93 8.25 8.64 -18.62
C SER A 93 8.97 8.67 -17.26
N ALA A 94 8.65 9.63 -16.39
CA ALA A 94 9.23 9.72 -15.04
C ALA A 94 8.62 8.72 -14.04
N TYR A 95 7.44 8.16 -14.35
CA TYR A 95 6.69 7.27 -13.46
C TYR A 95 6.69 5.81 -13.91
N ASP A 96 6.76 5.56 -15.22
CA ASP A 96 6.63 4.26 -15.84
C ASP A 96 8.03 3.65 -16.01
N PHE A 97 8.50 2.93 -14.98
CA PHE A 97 9.75 2.15 -14.99
C PHE A 97 9.73 0.97 -15.98
N GLN A 98 8.83 1.00 -16.97
CA GLN A 98 8.66 -0.05 -17.96
C GLN A 98 9.90 -0.22 -18.85
N SER A 99 10.58 0.87 -19.20
CA SER A 99 11.83 0.81 -19.96
C SER A 99 12.95 0.12 -19.18
N GLU A 100 13.14 0.49 -17.90
CA GLU A 100 14.09 -0.18 -17.00
C GLU A 100 13.73 -1.66 -16.79
N PHE A 101 12.45 -1.95 -16.59
CA PHE A 101 11.97 -3.33 -16.49
C PHE A 101 12.28 -4.13 -17.76
N ASP A 102 12.04 -3.57 -18.94
CA ASP A 102 12.32 -4.25 -20.21
C ASP A 102 13.82 -4.46 -20.44
N GLN A 103 14.67 -3.54 -19.98
CA GLN A 103 16.13 -3.66 -20.03
C GLN A 103 16.68 -4.81 -19.16
N CYS A 104 15.95 -5.24 -18.11
CA CYS A 104 16.34 -6.41 -17.32
C CYS A 104 16.35 -7.72 -18.13
N PHE A 105 15.68 -7.75 -19.28
CA PHE A 105 15.60 -8.93 -20.14
C PHE A 105 16.47 -8.72 -21.38
N VAL A 106 17.80 -8.86 -21.19
CA VAL A 106 18.74 -8.89 -22.32
C VAL A 106 18.55 -10.20 -23.07
N VAL A 107 18.19 -10.11 -24.34
CA VAL A 107 17.95 -11.27 -25.20
C VAL A 107 19.29 -11.80 -25.68
N ASP A 108 19.82 -12.81 -24.99
CA ASP A 108 20.85 -13.69 -25.56
C ASP A 108 20.18 -15.00 -26.01
N ASN A 109 19.93 -15.09 -27.31
CA ASN A 109 19.03 -16.08 -27.93
C ASN A 109 19.58 -17.52 -27.94
N GLU A 110 20.80 -17.76 -27.43
CA GLU A 110 21.47 -19.04 -27.61
C GLU A 110 21.16 -20.07 -26.50
N ASN A 111 20.66 -19.64 -25.33
CA ASN A 111 20.53 -20.54 -24.17
C ASN A 111 19.08 -20.76 -23.68
N LYS A 112 18.28 -21.46 -24.48
CA LYS A 112 16.89 -21.86 -24.13
C LYS A 112 16.80 -22.63 -22.80
N GLN A 113 17.84 -23.38 -22.43
CA GLN A 113 17.89 -24.10 -21.15
C GLN A 113 17.94 -23.14 -19.96
N GLN A 114 18.80 -22.12 -20.03
CA GLN A 114 18.89 -21.09 -18.99
C GLN A 114 17.58 -20.32 -18.84
N LEU A 115 16.92 -19.99 -19.96
CA LEU A 115 15.61 -19.34 -19.95
C LEU A 115 14.54 -20.18 -19.24
N MET A 116 14.50 -21.49 -19.54
CA MET A 116 13.60 -22.44 -18.88
C MET A 116 13.88 -22.57 -17.38
N GLU A 117 15.15 -22.52 -16.98
CA GLU A 117 15.53 -22.57 -15.56
C GLU A 117 15.11 -21.31 -14.81
N LEU A 118 15.33 -20.12 -15.39
CA LEU A 118 14.86 -18.85 -14.81
C LEU A 118 13.35 -18.81 -14.69
N TYR A 119 12.64 -19.32 -15.70
CA TYR A 119 11.18 -19.47 -15.66
C TYR A 119 10.75 -20.38 -14.50
N ARG A 120 11.38 -21.55 -14.36
CA ARG A 120 11.11 -22.50 -13.28
C ARG A 120 11.35 -21.86 -11.90
N ILE A 121 12.48 -21.19 -11.70
CA ILE A 121 12.81 -20.50 -10.45
C ILE A 121 11.73 -19.46 -10.12
N MET A 122 11.29 -18.68 -11.10
CA MET A 122 10.27 -17.66 -10.88
C MET A 122 8.93 -18.27 -10.44
N VAL A 123 8.49 -19.32 -11.12
CA VAL A 123 7.27 -20.09 -10.77
C VAL A 123 7.38 -20.70 -9.37
N GLU A 124 8.48 -21.38 -9.07
CA GLU A 124 8.71 -21.98 -7.74
C GLU A 124 8.73 -20.93 -6.63
N SER A 125 9.32 -19.77 -6.90
CA SER A 125 9.31 -18.66 -5.95
C SER A 125 7.90 -18.09 -5.72
N SER A 126 7.01 -18.17 -6.71
CA SER A 126 5.60 -17.76 -6.61
C SER A 126 4.82 -18.77 -5.76
N GLU A 127 4.96 -20.07 -6.03
CA GLU A 127 4.35 -21.13 -5.22
C GLU A 127 4.82 -21.10 -3.76
N THR A 128 6.12 -20.92 -3.53
CA THR A 128 6.67 -20.75 -2.18
C THR A 128 6.06 -19.54 -1.46
N LEU A 129 5.78 -18.44 -2.19
CA LEU A 129 5.15 -17.25 -1.62
C LEU A 129 3.71 -17.54 -1.19
N ILE A 130 2.96 -18.28 -2.01
CA ILE A 130 1.60 -18.74 -1.71
C ILE A 130 1.62 -19.63 -0.45
N GLY A 131 2.56 -20.58 -0.37
CA GLY A 131 2.75 -21.41 0.83
C GLY A 131 3.04 -20.60 2.10
N ARG A 132 3.95 -19.62 2.04
CA ARG A 132 4.24 -18.72 3.17
C ARG A 132 3.00 -17.95 3.61
N ARG A 133 2.20 -17.46 2.67
CA ARG A 133 0.94 -16.75 2.96
C ARG A 133 -0.04 -17.63 3.74
N GLN A 134 -0.20 -18.91 3.38
CA GLN A 134 -1.07 -19.84 4.12
C GLN A 134 -0.56 -20.08 5.56
N ILE A 135 0.75 -20.22 5.74
CA ILE A 135 1.37 -20.34 7.09
C ILE A 135 1.11 -19.06 7.91
N THR A 136 1.30 -17.88 7.32
CA THR A 136 1.04 -16.60 7.98
C THR A 136 -0.44 -16.45 8.36
N ASN A 137 -1.37 -16.86 7.50
CA ASN A 137 -2.80 -16.88 7.82
C ASN A 137 -3.10 -17.76 9.03
N GLY A 138 -2.56 -18.99 9.04
CA GLY A 138 -2.72 -19.91 10.16
C GLY A 138 -2.15 -19.37 11.48
N PHE A 139 -0.99 -18.70 11.42
CA PHE A 139 -0.39 -18.02 12.57
C PHE A 139 -1.33 -16.98 13.19
N PHE A 140 -1.88 -16.07 12.38
CA PHE A 140 -2.78 -15.03 12.89
C PHE A 140 -4.07 -15.59 13.48
N ILE A 141 -4.70 -16.56 12.80
CA ILE A 141 -5.89 -17.25 13.32
C ILE A 141 -5.59 -17.87 14.69
N THR A 142 -4.44 -18.52 14.82
CA THR A 142 -4.04 -19.19 16.07
C THR A 142 -3.82 -18.19 17.20
N VAL A 143 -3.06 -17.12 16.96
CA VAL A 143 -2.76 -16.14 18.01
C VAL A 143 -4.02 -15.35 18.42
N ILE A 144 -4.82 -14.89 17.46
CA ILE A 144 -6.07 -14.17 17.77
C ILE A 144 -7.07 -15.11 18.46
N GLY A 145 -7.19 -16.35 18.00
CA GLY A 145 -8.02 -17.38 18.63
C GLY A 145 -7.59 -17.68 20.07
N ALA A 146 -6.28 -17.73 20.35
CA ALA A 146 -5.74 -17.90 21.68
C ALA A 146 -6.05 -16.69 22.58
N LEU A 147 -5.92 -15.46 22.07
CA LEU A 147 -6.28 -14.24 22.81
C LEU A 147 -7.76 -14.23 23.19
N ILE A 148 -8.65 -14.57 22.25
CA ILE A 148 -10.10 -14.62 22.49
C ILE A 148 -10.43 -15.73 23.50
N SER A 149 -9.90 -16.94 23.29
CA SER A 149 -10.17 -18.09 24.16
C SER A 149 -9.63 -17.88 25.57
N GLY A 150 -8.41 -17.33 25.70
CA GLY A 150 -7.80 -16.98 26.98
C GLY A 150 -8.60 -15.91 27.71
N SER A 151 -9.07 -14.88 27.00
CA SER A 151 -9.92 -13.84 27.60
C SER A 151 -11.26 -14.41 28.07
N GLY A 152 -11.90 -15.28 27.28
CA GLY A 152 -13.13 -15.96 27.65
C GLY A 152 -12.98 -16.89 28.86
N PHE A 153 -11.85 -17.61 28.94
CA PHE A 153 -11.52 -18.46 30.09
C PHE A 153 -11.35 -17.64 31.37
N VAL A 154 -10.63 -16.50 31.30
CA VAL A 154 -10.44 -15.58 32.44
C VAL A 154 -11.76 -15.05 32.98
N ILE A 155 -12.70 -14.70 32.08
CA ILE A 155 -14.05 -14.28 32.47
C ILE A 155 -14.82 -15.43 33.13
N LYS A 156 -14.82 -16.62 32.50
CA LYS A 156 -15.59 -17.78 32.95
C LYS A 156 -15.17 -18.26 34.35
N GLU A 157 -13.86 -18.31 34.61
CA GLU A 157 -13.32 -18.78 35.90
C GLU A 157 -13.35 -17.70 36.98
N GLY A 158 -13.87 -16.50 36.69
CA GLY A 158 -13.97 -15.41 37.67
C GLY A 158 -12.61 -14.96 38.20
N ILE A 159 -11.54 -15.14 37.43
CA ILE A 159 -10.15 -14.80 37.84
C ILE A 159 -10.02 -13.28 38.09
N LEU A 160 -10.83 -12.48 37.39
CA LEU A 160 -10.89 -11.03 37.55
C LEU A 160 -12.10 -10.63 38.40
N ASN A 161 -11.87 -9.72 39.35
CA ASN A 161 -12.93 -9.03 40.09
C ASN A 161 -13.61 -7.97 39.20
N GLU A 162 -14.79 -7.49 39.60
CA GLU A 162 -15.59 -6.51 38.83
C GLU A 162 -14.80 -5.26 38.40
N GLY A 163 -13.85 -4.80 39.22
CA GLY A 163 -12.99 -3.65 38.89
C GLY A 163 -11.79 -3.98 37.99
N SER A 164 -11.36 -5.25 37.89
CA SER A 164 -10.19 -5.66 37.11
C SER A 164 -10.54 -6.22 35.74
N THR A 165 -11.83 -6.41 35.42
CA THR A 165 -12.30 -6.78 34.07
C THR A 165 -11.84 -5.80 32.98
N ILE A 166 -11.58 -4.53 33.36
CA ILE A 166 -11.04 -3.50 32.46
C ILE A 166 -9.69 -3.89 31.82
N PHE A 167 -8.88 -4.74 32.49
CA PHE A 167 -7.59 -5.17 31.93
C PHE A 167 -7.74 -6.06 30.69
N LEU A 168 -8.94 -6.60 30.41
CA LEU A 168 -9.22 -7.33 29.17
C LEU A 168 -9.23 -6.45 27.91
N ILE A 169 -9.22 -5.11 28.07
CA ILE A 169 -9.01 -4.20 26.95
C ILE A 169 -7.66 -4.45 26.26
N PHE A 170 -6.64 -4.81 27.03
CA PHE A 170 -5.27 -5.01 26.51
C PHE A 170 -5.17 -6.16 25.48
N PRO A 171 -5.59 -7.41 25.78
CA PRO A 171 -5.55 -8.49 24.80
C PRO A 171 -6.42 -8.20 23.55
N PHE A 172 -7.56 -7.51 23.69
CA PHE A 172 -8.37 -7.12 22.53
C PHE A 172 -7.70 -6.05 21.68
N PHE A 173 -7.06 -5.06 22.30
CA PHE A 173 -6.28 -4.06 21.58
C PHE A 173 -5.13 -4.69 20.80
N ILE A 174 -4.40 -5.64 21.40
CA ILE A 174 -3.38 -6.42 20.70
C ILE A 174 -4.00 -7.18 19.53
N GLY A 175 -5.13 -7.87 19.73
CA GLY A 175 -5.83 -8.58 18.67
C GLY A 175 -6.21 -7.68 17.49
N ILE A 176 -6.67 -6.46 17.76
CA ILE A 176 -7.01 -5.45 16.74
C ILE A 176 -5.77 -5.05 15.93
N LEU A 177 -4.64 -4.78 16.59
CA LEU A 177 -3.37 -4.49 15.92
C LEU A 177 -2.91 -5.67 15.06
N MET A 178 -3.06 -6.90 15.55
CA MET A 178 -2.74 -8.11 14.80
C MET A 178 -3.63 -8.26 13.57
N CYS A 179 -4.93 -7.98 13.64
CA CYS A 179 -5.82 -7.99 12.47
C CYS A 179 -5.37 -7.01 11.38
N LYS A 180 -4.95 -5.79 11.78
CA LYS A 180 -4.43 -4.79 10.83
C LYS A 180 -3.11 -5.25 10.19
N SER A 181 -2.20 -5.80 10.98
CA SER A 181 -0.94 -6.37 10.50
C SER A 181 -1.18 -7.53 9.53
N TRP A 182 -2.10 -8.42 9.87
CA TRP A 182 -2.49 -9.56 9.05
C TRP A 182 -3.00 -9.12 7.67
N ARG A 183 -3.94 -8.17 7.65
CA ARG A 183 -4.47 -7.63 6.40
C ARG A 183 -3.36 -7.02 5.53
N SER A 184 -2.49 -6.20 6.12
CA SER A 184 -1.35 -5.60 5.42
C SER A 184 -0.44 -6.66 4.79
N LEU A 185 -0.17 -7.75 5.51
CA LEU A 185 0.63 -8.86 4.98
C LEU A 185 -0.05 -9.56 3.80
N ILE A 186 -1.35 -9.86 3.87
CA ILE A 186 -2.10 -10.44 2.74
C ILE A 186 -2.03 -9.54 1.51
N GLU A 187 -2.26 -8.23 1.68
CA GLU A 187 -2.18 -7.24 0.60
C GLU A 187 -0.78 -7.23 -0.05
N ASN A 188 0.28 -7.24 0.77
CA ASN A 188 1.66 -7.23 0.29
C ASN A 188 2.05 -8.52 -0.42
N TYR A 189 1.61 -9.68 0.07
CA TYR A 189 1.77 -10.95 -0.64
C TYR A 189 1.10 -10.90 -2.03
N GLY A 190 -0.12 -10.34 -2.11
CA GLY A 190 -0.83 -10.15 -3.38
C GLY A 190 -0.06 -9.25 -4.36
N LYS A 191 0.42 -8.09 -3.90
CA LYS A 191 1.21 -7.14 -4.71
C LYS A 191 2.51 -7.76 -5.22
N LEU A 192 3.24 -8.43 -4.33
CA LEU A 192 4.50 -9.09 -4.70
C LEU A 192 4.26 -10.21 -5.71
N ASN A 193 3.21 -11.02 -5.51
CA ASN A 193 2.87 -12.09 -6.45
C ASN A 193 2.48 -11.53 -7.82
N ALA A 194 1.69 -10.46 -7.87
CA ALA A 194 1.37 -9.77 -9.12
C ALA A 194 2.64 -9.27 -9.85
N GLY A 195 3.63 -8.75 -9.11
CA GLY A 195 4.93 -8.38 -9.65
C GLY A 195 5.70 -9.58 -10.24
N LYS A 196 5.72 -10.72 -9.54
CA LYS A 196 6.33 -11.96 -10.04
C LYS A 196 5.67 -12.45 -11.33
N PHE A 197 4.34 -12.43 -11.40
CA PHE A 197 3.61 -12.83 -12.60
C PHE A 197 3.87 -11.91 -13.80
N LYS A 198 4.15 -10.61 -13.58
CA LYS A 198 4.62 -9.73 -14.67
C LYS A 198 5.94 -10.24 -15.28
N VAL A 199 6.89 -10.65 -14.44
CA VAL A 199 8.17 -11.23 -14.87
C VAL A 199 7.94 -12.57 -15.57
N ILE A 200 7.13 -13.46 -14.99
CA ILE A 200 6.79 -14.77 -15.58
C ILE A 200 6.20 -14.58 -16.98
N HIS A 201 5.18 -13.74 -17.15
CA HIS A 201 4.57 -13.49 -18.46
C HIS A 201 5.54 -12.84 -19.46
N LYS A 202 6.49 -12.02 -18.99
CA LYS A 202 7.51 -11.44 -19.87
C LYS A 202 8.45 -12.53 -20.40
N ILE A 203 8.86 -13.47 -19.55
CA ILE A 203 9.65 -14.64 -19.93
C ILE A 203 8.84 -15.55 -20.87
N GLU A 204 7.56 -15.79 -20.59
CA GLU A 204 6.69 -16.66 -21.40
C GLU A 204 6.61 -16.25 -22.87
N ARG A 205 6.74 -14.96 -23.18
CA ARG A 205 6.72 -14.45 -24.56
C ARG A 205 7.84 -15.00 -25.44
N GLN A 206 8.88 -15.59 -24.85
CA GLN A 206 9.97 -16.24 -25.57
C GLN A 206 9.74 -17.75 -25.80
N PHE A 207 8.69 -18.33 -25.21
CA PHE A 207 8.30 -19.72 -25.45
C PHE A 207 7.17 -19.84 -26.48
N ASP A 208 7.05 -21.02 -27.08
CA ASP A 208 6.00 -21.34 -28.06
C ASP A 208 4.59 -21.34 -27.42
N ALA A 209 4.52 -21.63 -26.12
CA ALA A 209 3.29 -21.63 -25.33
C ALA A 209 3.43 -20.77 -24.06
N GLN A 210 2.44 -19.92 -23.83
CA GLN A 210 2.36 -19.03 -22.66
C GLN A 210 1.27 -19.55 -21.72
N ILE A 211 1.60 -20.59 -20.95
CA ILE A 211 0.63 -21.36 -20.17
C ILE A 211 -0.06 -20.55 -19.07
N TYR A 212 0.66 -19.69 -18.35
CA TYR A 212 0.09 -18.83 -17.32
C TYR A 212 -0.66 -17.65 -17.94
N ALA A 213 -0.20 -17.12 -19.06
CA ALA A 213 -0.98 -16.13 -19.80
C ALA A 213 -2.32 -16.73 -20.27
N ALA A 214 -2.31 -17.97 -20.77
CA ALA A 214 -3.51 -18.70 -21.17
C ALA A 214 -4.45 -18.97 -19.97
N GLU A 215 -3.90 -19.35 -18.81
CA GLU A 215 -4.65 -19.48 -17.55
C GLU A 215 -5.33 -18.15 -17.17
N TRP A 216 -4.58 -17.05 -17.16
CA TRP A 216 -5.15 -15.74 -16.83
C TRP A 216 -6.27 -15.32 -17.79
N ILE A 217 -6.14 -15.64 -19.08
CA ILE A 217 -7.18 -15.42 -20.09
C ILE A 217 -8.40 -16.30 -19.84
N SER A 218 -8.22 -17.59 -19.50
CA SER A 218 -9.31 -18.53 -19.26
C SER A 218 -10.17 -18.10 -18.05
N LEU A 219 -9.51 -17.56 -17.02
CA LEU A 219 -10.08 -16.92 -15.84
C LEU A 219 -10.76 -15.56 -16.12
N GLY A 220 -10.72 -15.09 -17.37
CA GLY A 220 -11.40 -13.86 -17.79
C GLY A 220 -10.65 -12.58 -17.45
N LYS A 221 -9.33 -12.65 -17.26
CA LYS A 221 -8.43 -11.51 -16.99
C LYS A 221 -8.85 -10.63 -15.80
N GLY A 222 -9.59 -11.20 -14.84
CA GLY A 222 -10.14 -10.47 -13.70
C GLY A 222 -11.36 -9.58 -13.98
N PHE A 223 -11.83 -9.48 -15.24
CA PHE A 223 -13.05 -8.70 -15.57
C PHE A 223 -14.34 -9.44 -15.24
N ARG A 224 -14.28 -10.78 -15.15
CA ARG A 224 -15.46 -11.64 -14.93
C ARG A 224 -15.40 -12.23 -13.53
N LYS A 225 -16.05 -11.57 -12.56
CA LYS A 225 -16.09 -12.03 -11.16
C LYS A 225 -16.68 -13.44 -10.99
N GLU A 226 -17.54 -13.87 -11.91
CA GLU A 226 -18.10 -15.23 -11.94
C GLU A 226 -17.05 -16.29 -12.30
N LYS A 227 -16.04 -15.92 -13.08
CA LYS A 227 -14.95 -16.83 -13.46
C LYS A 227 -13.82 -16.84 -12.44
N TYR A 228 -13.47 -15.68 -11.91
CA TYR A 228 -12.36 -15.57 -10.97
C TYR A 228 -12.56 -14.39 -10.02
N GLN A 229 -12.35 -14.67 -8.74
CA GLN A 229 -12.14 -13.66 -7.72
C GLN A 229 -10.74 -13.87 -7.15
N SER A 230 -9.99 -12.78 -7.00
CA SER A 230 -8.65 -12.87 -6.43
C SER A 230 -8.73 -13.44 -5.02
N PHE A 231 -7.94 -14.48 -4.75
CA PHE A 231 -7.78 -15.04 -3.41
C PHE A 231 -7.39 -13.98 -2.38
N THR A 232 -6.64 -12.95 -2.79
CA THR A 232 -6.33 -11.76 -1.96
C THR A 232 -7.59 -11.06 -1.46
N ASN A 233 -8.54 -10.75 -2.35
CA ASN A 233 -9.77 -10.07 -1.95
C ASN A 233 -10.61 -10.93 -0.99
N THR A 234 -10.66 -12.24 -1.21
CA THR A 234 -11.44 -13.14 -0.35
C THR A 234 -10.80 -13.30 1.02
N GLU A 235 -9.48 -13.50 1.08
CA GLU A 235 -8.76 -13.68 2.35
C GLU A 235 -8.66 -12.40 3.16
N GLU A 236 -8.59 -11.21 2.52
CA GLU A 236 -8.62 -9.92 3.22
C GLU A 236 -9.89 -9.70 4.07
N ASN A 237 -10.97 -10.41 3.76
CA ASN A 237 -12.20 -10.34 4.57
C ASN A 237 -12.04 -11.02 5.93
N VAL A 238 -11.20 -12.05 6.04
CA VAL A 238 -11.05 -12.82 7.29
C VAL A 238 -10.50 -11.97 8.43
N PRO A 239 -9.41 -11.19 8.27
CA PRO A 239 -8.97 -10.23 9.28
C PRO A 239 -10.04 -9.22 9.66
N ASN A 240 -10.88 -8.78 8.71
CA ASN A 240 -11.97 -7.83 8.99
C ASN A 240 -13.05 -8.46 9.86
N TYR A 241 -13.40 -9.74 9.66
CA TYR A 241 -14.35 -10.43 10.53
C TYR A 241 -13.84 -10.57 11.97
N PHE A 242 -12.56 -10.96 12.14
CA PHE A 242 -11.95 -10.97 13.49
C PHE A 242 -11.88 -9.57 14.10
N LEU A 243 -11.59 -8.55 13.29
CA LEU A 243 -11.59 -7.15 13.73
C LEU A 243 -12.97 -6.74 14.28
N TYR A 244 -14.05 -7.01 13.55
CA TYR A 244 -15.42 -6.73 14.00
C TYR A 244 -15.76 -7.50 15.28
N LEU A 245 -15.38 -8.77 15.37
CA LEU A 245 -15.61 -9.59 16.56
C LEU A 245 -14.89 -9.00 17.79
N LEU A 246 -13.62 -8.62 17.65
CA LEU A 246 -12.85 -8.00 18.72
C LEU A 246 -13.41 -6.64 19.14
N TYR A 247 -13.89 -5.83 18.20
CA TYR A 247 -14.58 -4.58 18.55
C TYR A 247 -15.87 -4.83 19.32
N LEU A 248 -16.68 -5.82 18.92
CA LEU A 248 -17.90 -6.19 19.65
C LEU A 248 -17.57 -6.65 21.08
N MET A 249 -16.54 -7.48 21.25
CA MET A 249 -16.08 -7.93 22.57
C MET A 249 -15.54 -6.78 23.42
N LEU A 250 -14.79 -5.85 22.83
CA LEU A 250 -14.28 -4.67 23.51
C LEU A 250 -15.42 -3.78 24.01
N ILE A 251 -16.44 -3.55 23.17
CA ILE A 251 -17.64 -2.79 23.52
C ILE A 251 -18.37 -3.49 24.68
N PHE A 252 -18.56 -4.81 24.59
CA PHE A 252 -19.20 -5.59 25.65
C PHE A 252 -18.46 -5.43 26.99
N VAL A 253 -17.13 -5.57 27.01
CA VAL A 253 -16.32 -5.38 28.23
C VAL A 253 -16.42 -3.95 28.76
N ALA A 254 -16.45 -2.95 27.89
CA ALA A 254 -16.58 -1.55 28.28
C ALA A 254 -17.95 -1.23 28.90
N PHE A 255 -19.01 -1.92 28.49
CA PHE A 255 -20.35 -1.79 29.09
C PHE A 255 -20.52 -2.61 30.37
N SER A 256 -19.86 -3.77 30.47
CA SER A 256 -19.93 -4.62 31.67
C SER A 256 -19.07 -4.11 32.83
N ALA A 257 -17.95 -3.45 32.53
CA ALA A 257 -17.17 -2.74 33.53
C ALA A 257 -17.89 -1.44 33.87
N ASP A 258 -18.30 -1.22 35.12
CA ASP A 258 -18.99 -0.01 35.55
C ASP A 258 -18.25 1.24 35.03
N TRP A 259 -18.88 1.95 34.08
CA TRP A 259 -18.34 3.16 33.45
C TRP A 259 -17.90 4.22 34.47
N LEU A 260 -18.55 4.25 35.64
CA LEU A 260 -18.23 5.10 36.79
C LEU A 260 -16.91 4.74 37.49
N LEU A 261 -16.56 3.45 37.56
CA LEU A 261 -15.27 2.97 38.08
C LEU A 261 -14.16 3.30 37.09
N MET A 262 -14.41 3.21 35.78
CA MET A 262 -13.47 3.57 34.72
C MET A 262 -13.01 5.03 34.82
N VAL A 263 -13.97 5.96 34.98
CA VAL A 263 -13.70 7.40 35.13
C VAL A 263 -12.98 7.69 36.46
N LYS A 264 -13.35 7.02 37.55
CA LYS A 264 -12.69 7.18 38.85
C LYS A 264 -11.24 6.68 38.85
N THR A 265 -10.96 5.53 38.23
CA THR A 265 -9.60 4.95 38.19
C THR A 265 -8.68 5.75 37.27
N LEU A 266 -9.19 6.25 36.13
CA LEU A 266 -8.42 7.13 35.25
C LEU A 266 -8.12 8.47 35.92
N LEU A 267 -9.09 9.11 36.58
CA LEU A 267 -8.87 10.36 37.30
C LEU A 267 -8.01 10.20 38.57
N GLY A 268 -8.12 9.07 39.28
CA GLY A 268 -7.31 8.76 40.46
C GLY A 268 -5.86 8.39 40.16
N LEU A 269 -5.49 8.18 38.89
CA LEU A 269 -4.09 8.08 38.44
C LEU A 269 -3.48 9.45 38.09
N PHE A 270 -4.30 10.52 38.04
CA PHE A 270 -3.89 11.90 37.75
C PHE A 270 -3.95 12.83 38.97
N PHE A 271 -4.27 12.32 40.17
CA PHE A 271 -4.21 13.00 41.47
C PHE A 271 -3.41 12.15 42.45
#